data_AF-A0AAV7IN47-F1
#
_entry.id   AF-A0AAV7IN47-F1
#
_cell.length_a   1.000
_cell.length_b   1.000
_cell.length_c   1.000
_cell.angle_alpha   90.00
_cell.angle_beta   90.00
_cell.angle_gamma   90.00
#
_symmetry.space_group_name_H-M   'P 1'
#
loop_
_entity.id
_entity.type
_entity.pdbx_description
1 polymer ?
#
loop_
_entity_poly.entity_id
_entity_poly.type
_entity_poly.pdbx_seq_one_letter_code
_entity_poly.pdbx_strand_id
1 'polypeptide(L)'
;MSSLGLSSIGHLTVLAIERWFMIVKPMQTLSVKSSLFLAAGVWIYGISLSLPPLIGWGKFGYEAANISCSVSWELHDPSTNTDTYIAFLFFFGFIAPVTLICFSYTGIVRTLKKVKKRTAGAAGKRERQVTLMVALMIIAFLFAWTPYATFALASQYFSYQLTGLIAAVPSVLAKSSICYNPIIYAGLNPQFRKSVKKMFGCKDSQQKTGREAKPSTVQINVTTKV
;
A
#
# COMPACT_ATOMS: atom_id res chain seq x y z
N MET A 1 5.30 -16.99 -1.90
CA MET A 1 4.70 -15.95 -2.78
C MET A 1 3.47 -15.31 -2.14
N SER A 2 2.56 -16.10 -1.57
CA SER A 2 1.35 -15.60 -0.88
C SER A 2 1.65 -14.59 0.22
N SER A 3 2.68 -14.81 1.04
CA SER A 3 3.09 -13.88 2.10
C SER A 3 3.46 -12.49 1.60
N LEU A 4 4.11 -12.38 0.43
CA LEU A 4 4.48 -11.08 -0.15
C LEU A 4 3.25 -10.30 -0.64
N GLY A 5 2.27 -11.00 -1.21
CA GLY A 5 0.98 -10.40 -1.59
C GLY A 5 0.20 -9.90 -0.38
N LEU A 6 0.12 -10.72 0.67
CA LEU A 6 -0.53 -10.40 1.93
C LEU A 6 0.16 -9.24 2.67
N SER A 7 1.49 -9.23 2.71
CA SER A 7 2.25 -8.09 3.21
C SER A 7 1.99 -6.84 2.36
N SER A 8 1.91 -6.95 1.04
CA SER A 8 1.67 -5.81 0.15
C SER A 8 0.31 -5.14 0.42
N ILE A 9 -0.78 -5.92 0.47
CA ILE A 9 -2.11 -5.36 0.79
C ILE A 9 -2.18 -4.85 2.24
N GLY A 10 -1.47 -5.50 3.17
CA GLY A 10 -1.32 -5.02 4.55
C GLY A 10 -0.65 -3.64 4.62
N HIS A 11 0.45 -3.42 3.90
CA HIS A 11 1.12 -2.13 3.83
C HIS A 11 0.21 -1.06 3.22
N LEU A 12 -0.50 -1.39 2.13
CA LEU A 12 -1.47 -0.48 1.50
C LEU A 12 -2.63 -0.12 2.44
N THR A 13 -3.08 -1.08 3.26
CA THR A 13 -4.13 -0.86 4.27
C THR A 13 -3.64 0.09 5.37
N VAL A 14 -2.45 -0.13 5.91
CA VAL A 14 -1.83 0.77 6.90
C VAL A 14 -1.65 2.17 6.33
N LEU A 15 -1.16 2.29 5.09
CA LEU A 15 -1.03 3.59 4.42
C LEU A 15 -2.39 4.28 4.24
N ALA A 16 -3.45 3.55 3.86
CA ALA A 16 -4.79 4.12 3.74
C ALA A 16 -5.31 4.66 5.08
N ILE A 17 -5.12 3.90 6.17
CA ILE A 17 -5.51 4.30 7.53
C ILE A 17 -4.68 5.51 7.99
N GLU A 18 -3.38 5.52 7.74
CA GLU A 18 -2.51 6.66 8.05
C GLU A 18 -2.98 7.94 7.35
N ARG A 19 -3.29 7.86 6.04
CA ARG A 19 -3.84 9.00 5.29
C ARG A 19 -5.19 9.42 5.85
N TRP A 20 -6.04 8.47 6.25
CA TRP A 20 -7.33 8.78 6.86
C TRP A 20 -7.17 9.54 8.16
N PHE A 21 -6.27 9.11 9.06
CA PHE A 21 -5.98 9.88 10.26
C PHE A 21 -5.50 11.29 9.90
N MET A 22 -4.44 11.45 9.09
CA MET A 22 -3.91 12.78 8.76
C MET A 22 -4.96 13.76 8.19
N ILE A 23 -5.94 13.28 7.41
CA ILE A 23 -6.95 14.13 6.78
C ILE A 23 -8.21 14.32 7.64
N VAL A 24 -8.71 13.25 8.26
CA VAL A 24 -10.01 13.24 8.94
C VAL A 24 -9.89 13.59 10.42
N LYS A 25 -8.89 13.06 11.09
CA LYS A 25 -8.60 13.32 12.50
C LYS A 25 -7.16 13.82 12.59
N PRO A 26 -6.88 15.13 12.49
CA PRO A 26 -5.52 15.65 12.42
C PRO A 26 -4.75 15.33 13.70
N MET A 27 -4.29 14.09 13.79
CA MET A 27 -3.40 13.56 14.80
C MET A 27 -2.00 14.00 14.42
N GLN A 28 -1.13 14.03 15.43
CA GLN A 28 0.28 14.25 15.21
C GLN A 28 0.82 13.20 14.23
N THR A 29 1.75 13.64 13.37
CA THR A 29 2.44 12.77 12.41
C THR A 29 2.97 11.53 13.11
N LEU A 30 2.76 10.34 12.52
CA LEU A 30 3.29 9.11 13.09
C LEU A 30 4.81 9.22 13.26
N SER A 31 5.30 8.84 14.44
CA SER A 31 6.72 8.73 14.69
C SER A 31 7.33 7.62 13.86
N VAL A 32 8.60 7.77 13.46
CA VAL A 32 9.36 6.73 12.74
C VAL A 32 9.32 5.40 13.49
N LYS A 33 9.36 5.41 14.83
CA LYS A 33 9.27 4.21 15.66
C LYS A 33 7.92 3.51 15.48
N SER A 34 6.82 4.27 15.47
CA SER A 34 5.47 3.75 15.25
C SER A 34 5.32 3.18 13.83
N SER A 35 5.86 3.86 12.82
CA SER A 35 5.83 3.37 11.44
C SER A 35 6.63 2.06 11.25
N LEU A 36 7.78 1.93 11.91
CA LEU A 36 8.56 0.69 11.93
C LEU A 36 7.80 -0.46 12.61
N PHE A 37 7.17 -0.19 13.75
CA PHE A 37 6.36 -1.18 14.45
C PHE A 37 5.17 -1.66 13.61
N LEU A 38 4.47 -0.74 12.94
CA LEU A 38 3.37 -1.09 12.04
C LEU A 38 3.86 -1.91 10.85
N ALA A 39 5.01 -1.56 10.25
CA ALA A 39 5.60 -2.33 9.16
C ALA A 39 5.97 -3.76 9.60
N ALA A 40 6.59 -3.92 10.78
CA ALA A 40 6.87 -5.23 11.36
C ALA A 40 5.57 -6.03 11.60
N GLY A 41 4.53 -5.38 12.13
CA GLY A 41 3.21 -5.97 12.30
C GLY A 41 2.60 -6.49 11.00
N VAL A 42 2.75 -5.76 9.89
CA VAL A 42 2.28 -6.19 8.56
C VAL A 42 3.02 -7.44 8.09
N TRP A 43 4.32 -7.53 8.31
CA TRP A 43 5.09 -8.73 7.97
C TRP A 43 4.65 -9.94 8.78
N ILE A 44 4.49 -9.75 10.10
CA ILE A 44 3.98 -10.80 11.00
C ILE A 44 2.60 -11.27 10.53
N TYR A 45 1.73 -10.33 10.16
CA TYR A 45 0.41 -10.61 9.61
C TYR A 45 0.47 -11.42 8.31
N GLY A 46 1.27 -11.00 7.33
CA GLY A 46 1.38 -11.71 6.05
C GLY A 46 1.97 -13.13 6.21
N ILE A 47 2.92 -13.30 7.12
CA ILE A 47 3.52 -14.59 7.45
C ILE A 47 2.50 -15.47 8.19
N SER A 48 1.83 -14.95 9.22
CA SER A 48 0.90 -15.74 10.04
C SER A 48 -0.25 -16.32 9.23
N LEU A 49 -0.76 -15.58 8.23
CA LEU A 49 -1.76 -16.08 7.29
C LEU A 49 -1.23 -17.15 6.33
N SER A 50 0.07 -17.14 6.03
CA SER A 50 0.72 -18.07 5.08
C SER A 50 1.26 -19.34 5.74
N LEU A 51 1.42 -19.37 7.07
CA LEU A 51 1.97 -20.52 7.80
C LEU A 51 1.03 -21.73 8.00
N PRO A 52 -0.31 -21.63 8.05
CA PRO A 52 -1.19 -22.75 8.39
C PRO A 52 -0.99 -24.04 7.57
N PRO A 53 -0.64 -23.99 6.26
CA PRO A 53 -0.35 -25.20 5.50
C PRO A 53 0.82 -26.03 6.03
N LEU A 54 1.76 -25.42 6.77
CA LEU A 54 2.89 -26.13 7.39
C LEU A 54 2.48 -26.99 8.59
N ILE A 55 1.31 -26.71 9.18
CA ILE A 55 0.75 -27.45 10.32
C ILE A 55 -0.49 -28.26 9.92
N GLY A 56 -0.71 -28.45 8.60
CA GLY A 56 -1.77 -29.31 8.07
C GLY A 56 -3.10 -28.61 7.76
N TRP A 57 -3.20 -27.28 7.88
CA TRP A 57 -4.40 -26.54 7.49
C TRP A 57 -4.18 -25.80 6.17
N GLY A 58 -4.70 -26.37 5.08
CA GLY A 58 -4.38 -26.01 3.71
C GLY A 58 -3.14 -26.74 3.19
N LYS A 59 -2.75 -26.44 1.95
CA LYS A 59 -1.67 -27.13 1.26
C LYS A 59 -0.93 -26.17 0.32
N PHE A 60 0.38 -26.31 0.23
CA PHE A 60 1.16 -25.69 -0.84
C PHE A 60 1.23 -26.64 -2.04
N GLY A 61 1.11 -26.07 -3.24
CA GLY A 61 1.14 -26.81 -4.49
C GLY A 61 1.71 -25.96 -5.61
N TYR A 62 1.89 -26.60 -6.75
CA TYR A 62 2.24 -25.91 -7.98
C TYR A 62 1.02 -25.19 -8.54
N GLU A 63 1.24 -23.99 -9.09
CA GLU A 63 0.22 -23.18 -9.77
C GLU A 63 0.72 -22.74 -11.16
N ALA A 64 -0.18 -22.15 -11.97
CA ALA A 64 0.18 -21.39 -13.17
C ALA A 64 0.98 -22.19 -14.21
N ALA A 65 0.46 -23.33 -14.66
CA ALA A 65 1.18 -24.27 -15.55
C ALA A 65 2.45 -24.87 -14.91
N ASN A 66 2.45 -25.05 -13.59
CA ASN A 66 3.52 -25.65 -12.80
C ASN A 66 4.84 -24.86 -12.76
N ILE A 67 4.81 -23.55 -13.02
CA ILE A 67 6.01 -22.69 -13.01
C ILE A 67 6.21 -21.94 -11.69
N SER A 68 5.23 -21.98 -10.79
CA SER A 68 5.31 -21.31 -9.49
C SER A 68 4.73 -22.21 -8.39
N CYS A 69 5.12 -21.94 -7.13
CA CYS A 69 4.58 -22.58 -5.95
C CYS A 69 3.80 -21.56 -5.12
N SER A 70 2.57 -21.93 -4.75
CA SER A 70 1.65 -21.12 -3.97
C SER A 70 0.69 -22.02 -3.20
N VAL A 71 -0.29 -21.42 -2.54
CA VAL A 71 -1.37 -22.16 -1.91
C VAL A 71 -2.12 -22.93 -3.00
N SER A 72 -2.49 -24.18 -2.72
CA SER A 72 -3.24 -25.01 -3.66
C SER A 72 -4.74 -24.75 -3.51
N TRP A 73 -5.36 -24.08 -4.49
CA TRP A 73 -6.82 -23.92 -4.62
C TRP A 73 -7.43 -24.78 -5.76
N GLU A 74 -6.60 -25.50 -6.52
CA GLU A 74 -7.05 -26.35 -7.64
C GLU A 74 -7.34 -27.79 -7.18
N LEU A 75 -6.81 -28.19 -6.02
CA LEU A 75 -7.00 -29.51 -5.41
C LEU A 75 -7.86 -29.37 -4.16
N HIS A 76 -9.07 -29.90 -4.21
CA HIS A 76 -9.89 -30.12 -3.04
C HIS A 76 -9.36 -31.34 -2.29
N ASP A 77 -8.73 -31.10 -1.13
CA ASP A 77 -8.17 -32.11 -0.27
C ASP A 77 -8.86 -32.04 1.11
N PRO A 78 -9.81 -32.96 1.39
CA PRO A 78 -10.53 -32.99 2.65
C PRO A 78 -9.62 -33.23 3.87
N SER A 79 -8.48 -33.90 3.68
CA SER A 79 -7.57 -34.24 4.78
C SER A 79 -6.87 -33.02 5.38
N THR A 80 -6.71 -31.96 4.59
CA THR A 80 -6.03 -30.72 5.00
C THR A 80 -6.99 -29.54 5.15
N ASN A 81 -8.32 -29.76 5.01
CA ASN A 81 -9.34 -28.73 5.12
C ASN A 81 -9.06 -27.49 4.23
N THR A 82 -8.69 -27.73 2.97
CA THR A 82 -8.35 -26.68 1.98
C THR A 82 -9.44 -25.63 1.82
N ASP A 83 -10.72 -26.03 1.78
CA ASP A 83 -11.86 -25.10 1.65
C ASP A 83 -11.89 -24.02 2.73
N THR A 84 -11.71 -24.41 3.99
CA THR A 84 -11.80 -23.46 5.11
C THR A 84 -10.57 -22.57 5.16
N TYR A 85 -9.40 -23.07 4.74
CA TYR A 85 -8.19 -22.28 4.62
C TYR A 85 -8.29 -21.24 3.50
N ILE A 86 -8.82 -21.60 2.33
CA ILE A 86 -9.03 -20.66 1.22
C ILE A 86 -10.05 -19.59 1.60
N ALA A 87 -11.16 -19.96 2.26
CA ALA A 87 -12.13 -18.99 2.78
C ALA A 87 -11.47 -18.00 3.76
N PHE A 88 -10.66 -18.52 4.68
CA PHE A 88 -9.89 -17.73 5.64
C PHE A 88 -8.94 -16.75 4.94
N LEU A 89 -8.15 -17.23 3.98
CA LEU A 89 -7.25 -16.38 3.20
C LEU A 89 -7.98 -15.33 2.38
N PHE A 90 -9.12 -15.66 1.78
CA PHE A 90 -9.89 -14.68 1.01
C PHE A 90 -10.47 -13.59 1.93
N PHE A 91 -11.00 -13.99 3.09
CA PHE A 91 -11.55 -13.03 4.05
C PHE A 91 -10.47 -12.10 4.61
N PHE A 92 -9.41 -12.65 5.21
CA PHE A 92 -8.37 -11.84 5.85
C PHE A 92 -7.35 -11.26 4.85
N GLY A 93 -7.05 -11.98 3.78
CA GLY A 93 -6.09 -11.56 2.76
C GLY A 93 -6.66 -10.62 1.70
N PHE A 94 -7.98 -10.46 1.61
CA PHE A 94 -8.60 -9.62 0.58
C PHE A 94 -9.77 -8.78 1.13
N ILE A 95 -10.85 -9.40 1.61
CA ILE A 95 -12.09 -8.69 1.96
C ILE A 95 -11.91 -7.71 3.12
N ALA A 96 -11.31 -8.14 4.23
CA ALA A 96 -11.09 -7.28 5.39
C ALA A 96 -10.17 -6.08 5.07
N PRO A 97 -8.99 -6.27 4.43
CA PRO A 97 -8.15 -5.16 3.96
C PRO A 97 -8.89 -4.18 3.04
N VAL A 98 -9.62 -4.70 2.02
CA VAL A 98 -10.39 -3.86 1.08
C VAL A 98 -11.45 -3.05 1.81
N THR A 99 -12.15 -3.67 2.76
CA THR A 99 -13.18 -2.99 3.56
C THR A 99 -12.59 -1.83 4.37
N LEU A 100 -11.45 -2.06 5.04
CA LEU A 100 -10.75 -1.02 5.80
C LEU A 100 -10.25 0.12 4.91
N ILE A 101 -9.75 -0.21 3.72
CA ILE A 101 -9.33 0.75 2.70
C ILE A 101 -10.53 1.59 2.23
N CYS A 102 -11.65 0.95 1.87
CA CYS A 102 -12.86 1.63 1.42
C CYS A 102 -13.43 2.56 2.50
N PHE A 103 -13.46 2.10 3.75
CA PHE A 103 -13.87 2.93 4.90
C PHE A 103 -12.98 4.17 5.04
N SER A 104 -11.66 3.97 5.00
CA SER A 104 -10.65 5.03 5.10
C SER A 104 -10.84 6.07 3.99
N TYR A 105 -10.92 5.64 2.72
CA TYR A 105 -11.08 6.56 1.60
C TYR A 105 -12.44 7.24 1.56
N THR A 106 -13.51 6.56 1.99
CA THR A 106 -14.82 7.18 2.14
C THR A 106 -14.78 8.32 3.16
N GLY A 107 -14.11 8.11 4.30
CA GLY A 107 -13.90 9.17 5.30
C GLY A 107 -13.09 10.35 4.75
N ILE A 108 -11.99 10.06 4.03
CA ILE A 108 -11.15 11.08 3.38
C ILE A 108 -11.99 11.93 2.43
N VAL A 109 -12.72 11.31 1.50
CA VAL A 109 -13.53 12.04 0.51
C VAL A 109 -14.59 12.90 1.18
N ARG A 110 -15.28 12.37 2.20
CA ARG A 110 -16.29 13.13 2.96
C ARG A 110 -15.68 14.36 3.63
N THR A 111 -14.51 14.23 4.26
CA THR A 111 -13.85 15.36 4.93
C THR A 111 -13.34 16.38 3.93
N LEU A 112 -12.65 15.95 2.86
CA LEU A 112 -12.11 16.85 1.83
C LEU A 112 -13.22 17.69 1.15
N LYS A 113 -14.42 17.14 0.98
CA LYS A 113 -15.59 17.89 0.48
C LYS A 113 -16.02 19.01 1.45
N LYS A 114 -15.95 18.77 2.76
CA LYS A 114 -16.33 19.75 3.79
C LYS A 114 -15.27 20.83 4.03
N VAL A 115 -13.98 20.49 3.89
CA VAL A 115 -12.86 21.38 4.29
C VAL A 115 -12.05 21.94 3.12
N LYS A 116 -12.71 22.31 2.01
CA LYS A 116 -12.08 22.87 0.79
C LYS A 116 -11.11 24.04 1.08
N LYS A 117 -11.48 24.97 1.97
CA LYS A 117 -10.62 26.11 2.33
C LYS A 117 -9.36 25.69 3.11
N ARG A 118 -9.44 24.71 4.02
CA ARG A 118 -8.28 24.22 4.80
C ARG A 118 -7.25 23.49 3.95
N THR A 119 -7.67 22.91 2.83
CA THR A 119 -6.79 22.14 1.92
C THR A 119 -6.25 22.96 0.74
N ALA A 120 -6.60 24.26 0.65
CA ALA A 120 -6.19 25.12 -0.45
C ALA A 120 -4.70 25.53 -0.41
N GLY A 121 -4.06 25.50 0.77
CA GLY A 121 -2.65 25.82 0.94
C GLY A 121 -1.70 24.75 0.38
N ALA A 122 -0.41 25.10 0.24
CA ALA A 122 0.60 24.21 -0.31
C ALA A 122 0.72 22.86 0.44
N ALA A 123 0.62 22.88 1.77
CA ALA A 123 0.64 21.67 2.60
C ALA A 123 -0.57 20.76 2.30
N GLY A 124 -1.78 21.32 2.21
CA GLY A 124 -2.99 20.56 1.88
C GLY A 124 -2.97 19.97 0.46
N LYS A 125 -2.43 20.70 -0.51
CA LYS A 125 -2.21 20.19 -1.88
C LYS A 125 -1.24 19.01 -1.88
N ARG A 126 -0.15 19.08 -1.09
CA ARG A 126 0.82 17.99 -0.95
C ARG A 126 0.19 16.74 -0.33
N GLU A 127 -0.56 16.89 0.77
CA GLU A 127 -1.25 15.75 1.40
C GLU A 127 -2.28 15.11 0.46
N ARG A 128 -3.00 15.93 -0.31
CA ARG A 128 -3.91 15.43 -1.35
C ARG A 128 -3.16 14.64 -2.42
N GLN A 129 -2.02 15.14 -2.90
CA GLN A 129 -1.20 14.44 -3.89
C GLN A 129 -0.74 13.09 -3.35
N VAL A 130 -0.19 13.03 -2.13
CA VAL A 130 0.25 11.76 -1.51
C VAL A 130 -0.93 10.80 -1.35
N THR A 131 -2.09 11.28 -0.91
CA THR A 131 -3.30 10.47 -0.75
C THR A 131 -3.80 9.89 -2.08
N LEU A 132 -3.73 10.68 -3.16
CA LEU A 132 -4.05 10.22 -4.52
C LEU A 132 -3.05 9.17 -5.01
N MET A 133 -1.76 9.33 -4.71
CA MET A 133 -0.75 8.33 -5.03
C MET A 133 -1.03 6.99 -4.35
N VAL A 134 -1.30 7.01 -3.04
CA VAL A 134 -1.66 5.79 -2.30
C VAL A 134 -2.94 5.17 -2.86
N ALA A 135 -3.92 6.00 -3.28
CA ALA A 135 -5.15 5.50 -3.90
C ALA A 135 -4.88 4.78 -5.23
N LEU A 136 -3.99 5.35 -6.07
CA LEU A 136 -3.60 4.74 -7.34
C LEU A 136 -2.86 3.41 -7.12
N MET A 137 -1.99 3.33 -6.11
CA MET A 137 -1.31 2.08 -5.75
C MET A 137 -2.30 1.00 -5.33
N ILE A 138 -3.29 1.37 -4.51
CA ILE A 138 -4.38 0.47 -4.10
C ILE A 138 -5.17 -0.02 -5.31
N ILE A 139 -5.59 0.89 -6.20
CA ILE A 139 -6.36 0.53 -7.39
C ILE A 139 -5.55 -0.41 -8.29
N ALA A 140 -4.26 -0.11 -8.51
CA ALA A 140 -3.38 -0.95 -9.31
C ALA A 140 -3.19 -2.34 -8.69
N PHE A 141 -3.04 -2.42 -7.36
CA PHE A 141 -2.95 -3.68 -6.64
C PHE A 141 -4.25 -4.50 -6.78
N LEU A 142 -5.40 -3.89 -6.51
CA LEU A 142 -6.70 -4.59 -6.60
C LEU A 142 -6.98 -5.05 -8.03
N PHE A 143 -6.67 -4.22 -9.02
CA PHE A 143 -6.78 -4.61 -10.42
C PHE A 143 -5.92 -5.83 -10.75
N ALA A 144 -4.70 -5.89 -10.23
CA ALA A 144 -3.79 -7.01 -10.47
C ALA A 144 -4.24 -8.31 -9.78
N TRP A 145 -4.73 -8.19 -8.54
CA TRP A 145 -5.03 -9.32 -7.67
C TRP A 145 -6.45 -9.86 -7.83
N THR A 146 -7.41 -9.05 -8.28
CA THR A 146 -8.81 -9.49 -8.43
C THR A 146 -8.96 -10.66 -9.40
N PRO A 147 -8.36 -10.65 -10.62
CA PRO A 147 -8.49 -11.78 -11.54
C PRO A 147 -7.99 -13.10 -10.94
N TYR A 148 -6.89 -13.04 -10.18
CA TYR A 148 -6.33 -14.19 -9.49
C TYR A 148 -7.22 -14.68 -8.35
N ALA A 149 -7.69 -13.77 -7.49
CA ALA A 149 -8.57 -14.11 -6.38
C ALA A 149 -9.90 -14.70 -6.86
N THR A 150 -10.50 -14.12 -7.92
CA THR A 150 -11.70 -14.65 -8.56
C THR A 150 -11.46 -16.03 -9.14
N PHE A 151 -10.34 -16.23 -9.84
CA PHE A 151 -10.00 -17.55 -10.39
C PHE A 151 -9.79 -18.59 -9.29
N ALA A 152 -9.08 -18.26 -8.22
CA ALA A 152 -8.86 -19.15 -7.08
C ALA A 152 -10.19 -19.58 -6.41
N LEU A 153 -11.12 -18.64 -6.20
CA LEU A 153 -12.46 -18.95 -5.68
C LEU A 153 -13.30 -19.78 -6.64
N ALA A 154 -13.24 -19.47 -7.94
CA ALA A 154 -13.94 -20.21 -8.98
C ALA A 154 -13.46 -21.67 -9.03
N SER A 155 -12.15 -21.88 -8.93
CA SER A 155 -11.55 -23.22 -8.90
C SER A 155 -11.93 -23.98 -7.64
N GLN A 156 -11.82 -23.34 -6.47
CA GLN A 156 -12.09 -23.99 -5.18
C GLN A 156 -13.57 -24.37 -5.00
N TYR A 157 -14.51 -23.48 -5.32
CA TYR A 157 -15.91 -23.63 -4.94
C TYR A 157 -16.85 -23.94 -6.10
N PHE A 158 -16.42 -23.73 -7.35
CA PHE A 158 -17.25 -23.92 -8.54
C PHE A 158 -16.64 -24.88 -9.56
N SER A 159 -15.58 -25.60 -9.18
CA SER A 159 -14.88 -26.59 -10.01
C SER A 159 -14.42 -26.04 -11.37
N TYR A 160 -14.16 -24.72 -11.44
CA TYR A 160 -13.68 -24.07 -12.66
C TYR A 160 -12.18 -24.31 -12.84
N GLN A 161 -11.76 -24.69 -14.04
CA GLN A 161 -10.35 -24.98 -14.32
C GLN A 161 -9.88 -24.24 -15.56
N LEU A 162 -8.74 -23.56 -15.44
CA LEU A 162 -8.00 -23.03 -16.58
C LEU A 162 -6.86 -24.01 -16.91
N THR A 163 -6.70 -24.35 -18.18
CA THR A 163 -5.68 -25.29 -18.63
C THR A 163 -4.51 -24.58 -19.31
N GLY A 164 -3.30 -25.11 -19.14
CA GLY A 164 -2.09 -24.63 -19.83
C GLY A 164 -1.68 -23.20 -19.45
N LEU A 165 -1.10 -22.48 -20.41
CA LEU A 165 -0.53 -21.14 -20.18
C LEU A 165 -1.57 -20.07 -19.80
N ILE A 166 -2.86 -20.30 -20.08
CA ILE A 166 -3.92 -19.35 -19.76
C ILE A 166 -4.07 -19.21 -18.23
N ALA A 167 -3.88 -20.30 -17.47
CA ALA A 167 -3.89 -20.27 -16.01
C ALA A 167 -2.75 -19.42 -15.41
N ALA A 168 -1.66 -19.21 -16.17
CA ALA A 168 -0.53 -18.40 -15.72
C ALA A 168 -0.82 -16.89 -15.79
N VAL A 169 -1.72 -16.44 -16.67
CA VAL A 169 -2.03 -15.01 -16.87
C VAL A 169 -2.47 -14.31 -15.57
N PRO A 170 -3.51 -14.77 -14.84
CA PRO A 170 -3.93 -14.11 -13.60
C PRO A 170 -2.85 -14.18 -12.51
N SER A 171 -2.09 -15.29 -12.44
CA SER A 171 -1.01 -15.47 -11.45
C SER A 171 0.16 -14.51 -11.71
N VAL A 172 0.61 -14.38 -12.96
CA VAL A 172 1.68 -13.45 -13.35
C VAL A 172 1.25 -12.00 -13.16
N LEU A 173 0.01 -11.67 -13.53
CA LEU A 173 -0.54 -10.33 -13.34
C LEU A 173 -0.51 -9.94 -11.85
N ALA A 174 -1.03 -10.79 -10.97
CA ALA A 174 -1.01 -10.57 -9.53
C ALA A 174 0.43 -10.42 -8.99
N LYS A 175 1.36 -11.29 -9.41
CA LYS A 175 2.78 -11.22 -8.98
C LYS A 175 3.49 -9.97 -9.45
N SER A 176 3.16 -9.46 -10.63
CA SER A 176 3.76 -8.24 -11.18
C SER A 176 3.36 -6.96 -10.42
N SER A 177 2.37 -7.03 -9.51
CA SER A 177 1.90 -5.88 -8.74
C SER A 177 3.00 -5.20 -7.91
N ILE A 178 4.05 -5.96 -7.55
CA ILE A 178 5.22 -5.43 -6.83
C ILE A 178 5.93 -4.31 -7.60
N CYS A 179 5.85 -4.31 -8.93
CA CYS A 179 6.49 -3.31 -9.79
C CYS A 179 5.69 -2.01 -9.86
N TYR A 180 4.38 -2.06 -9.60
CA TYR A 180 3.50 -0.91 -9.81
C TYR A 180 3.75 0.18 -8.77
N ASN A 181 4.04 -0.21 -7.53
CA ASN A 181 4.30 0.73 -6.44
C ASN A 181 5.50 1.65 -6.76
N PRO A 182 6.72 1.14 -7.05
CA PRO A 182 7.85 1.99 -7.47
C PRO A 182 7.55 2.88 -8.68
N ILE A 183 6.85 2.38 -9.71
CA ILE A 183 6.51 3.15 -10.91
C ILE A 183 5.62 4.35 -10.55
N ILE A 184 4.61 4.14 -9.72
CA ILE A 184 3.71 5.19 -9.24
C ILE A 184 4.48 6.21 -8.40
N TYR A 185 5.38 5.75 -7.51
CA TYR A 185 6.24 6.65 -6.72
C TYR A 185 7.19 7.48 -7.59
N ALA A 186 7.87 6.84 -8.55
CA ALA A 186 8.79 7.50 -9.46
C ALA A 186 8.09 8.53 -10.36
N GLY A 187 6.88 8.23 -10.85
CA GLY A 187 6.11 9.14 -11.69
C GLY A 187 5.52 10.32 -10.92
N LEU A 188 4.94 10.06 -9.74
CA LEU A 188 4.03 11.00 -9.09
C LEU A 188 4.54 11.62 -7.78
N ASN A 189 5.63 11.13 -7.18
CA ASN A 189 6.20 11.70 -5.95
C ASN A 189 7.42 12.59 -6.27
N PRO A 190 7.28 13.94 -6.22
CA PRO A 190 8.37 14.85 -6.53
C PRO A 190 9.55 14.72 -5.56
N GLN A 191 9.29 14.35 -4.30
CA GLN A 191 10.34 14.16 -3.30
C GLN A 191 11.15 12.90 -3.59
N PHE A 192 10.48 11.81 -3.95
CA PHE A 192 11.13 10.58 -4.36
C PHE A 192 12.03 10.81 -5.58
N ARG A 193 11.51 11.50 -6.60
CA ARG A 193 12.29 11.87 -7.79
C ARG A 193 13.54 12.70 -7.45
N LYS A 194 13.41 13.69 -6.56
CA LYS A 194 14.54 14.52 -6.12
C LYS A 194 15.59 13.68 -5.37
N SER A 195 15.16 12.80 -4.47
CA SER A 195 16.07 11.89 -3.76
C SER A 195 16.79 10.94 -4.70
N VAL A 196 16.08 10.35 -5.66
CA VAL A 196 16.66 9.46 -6.68
C VAL A 196 17.68 10.21 -7.55
N LYS A 197 17.34 11.40 -8.06
CA LYS A 197 18.31 12.24 -8.80
C LYS A 197 19.56 12.57 -8.00
N LYS A 198 19.39 12.87 -6.70
CA LYS A 198 20.51 13.14 -5.79
C LYS A 198 21.39 11.91 -5.57
N MET A 199 20.81 10.72 -5.45
CA MET A 199 21.54 9.45 -5.34
C MET A 199 22.37 9.15 -6.59
N PHE A 200 21.84 9.45 -7.79
CA PHE A 200 22.54 9.24 -9.06
C PHE A 200 23.37 10.46 -9.53
N GLY A 201 23.64 11.42 -8.65
CA GLY A 201 24.59 12.50 -8.93
C GLY A 201 24.12 13.58 -9.91
N CYS A 202 22.84 13.59 -10.31
CA CYS A 202 22.29 14.70 -11.09
C CYS A 202 22.11 15.92 -10.18
N LYS A 203 23.13 16.79 -10.16
CA LYS A 203 23.01 18.14 -9.58
C LYS A 203 21.90 18.88 -10.34
N ASP A 204 20.79 19.20 -9.66
CA ASP A 204 19.81 20.15 -10.21
C ASP A 204 20.51 21.51 -10.30
N SER A 205 20.94 21.90 -11.50
CA SER A 205 21.25 23.29 -11.82
C SER A 205 19.94 24.08 -11.86
N GLN A 206 19.54 24.67 -10.74
CA GLN A 206 18.51 25.69 -10.69
C GLN A 206 19.00 26.88 -9.83
N GLN A 207 19.74 27.75 -10.52
CA GLN A 207 19.54 29.20 -10.61
C GLN A 207 19.72 30.08 -9.35
N LYS A 208 20.85 30.81 -9.34
CA LYS A 208 21.03 32.10 -8.68
C LYS A 208 19.93 33.07 -9.14
N THR A 209 19.16 33.63 -8.21
CA THR A 209 18.58 34.99 -8.29
C THR A 209 18.05 35.40 -6.92
N GLY A 210 18.57 36.50 -6.35
CA GLY A 210 17.82 37.32 -5.39
C GLY A 210 18.49 37.66 -4.05
N ARG A 211 19.49 38.55 -4.10
CA ARG A 211 19.90 39.55 -3.07
C ARG A 211 20.25 39.07 -1.65
N GLU A 212 21.54 39.18 -1.35
CA GLU A 212 22.03 39.58 -0.03
C GLU A 212 21.25 40.80 0.48
N ALA A 213 20.62 40.67 1.64
CA ALA A 213 20.24 41.79 2.48
C ALA A 213 20.93 41.57 3.84
N LYS A 214 21.86 42.49 4.16
CA LYS A 214 22.58 42.57 5.43
C LYS A 214 21.59 42.50 6.62
N PRO A 215 21.93 41.84 7.73
CA PRO A 215 21.17 42.00 8.96
C PRO A 215 21.41 43.41 9.51
N SER A 216 20.37 44.24 9.50
CA SER A 216 20.35 45.49 10.25
C SER A 216 20.27 45.17 11.74
N THR A 217 21.29 45.58 12.49
CA THR A 217 21.35 45.57 13.95
C THR A 217 20.16 46.36 14.52
N VAL A 218 19.22 45.69 15.17
CA VAL A 218 18.21 46.34 16.00
C VAL A 218 18.85 46.62 17.36
N GLN A 219 19.24 47.87 17.58
CA GLN A 219 19.58 48.40 18.89
C GLN A 219 18.28 48.60 19.69
N ILE A 220 18.09 47.85 20.78
CA ILE A 220 17.00 48.07 21.72
C ILE A 220 17.51 49.06 22.78
N ASN A 221 17.13 50.33 22.65
CA ASN A 221 17.30 51.32 23.70
C ASN A 221 16.28 51.06 24.83
N VAL A 222 16.72 50.47 25.93
CA VAL A 222 15.96 50.44 27.18
C VAL A 222 16.01 51.86 27.77
N THR A 223 14.87 52.55 27.72
CA THR A 223 14.71 53.86 28.36
C THR A 223 14.22 53.64 29.78
N THR A 224 15.09 53.89 30.76
CA THR A 224 14.74 53.95 32.19
C THR A 224 14.03 55.27 32.49
N LYS A 225 12.77 55.19 32.92
CA LYS A 225 11.99 56.20 33.66
C LYS A 225 10.94 55.38 34.44
N VAL A 226 10.75 55.45 35.76
CA VAL A 226 11.02 56.43 36.81
C VAL A 226 11.37 55.65 38.08
#